data_AF-R6TI12-F1
#
_entry.id   AF-R6TI12-F1
#
_cell.length_a   1.000
_cell.length_b   1.000
_cell.length_c   1.000
_cell.angle_alpha   90.00
_cell.angle_beta   90.00
_cell.angle_gamma   90.00
#
_symmetry.space_group_name_H-M   'P 1'
#
loop_
_entity.id
_entity.type
_entity.pdbx_description
1 polymer ?
#
loop_
_entity_poly.entity_id
_entity_poly.type
_entity_poly.pdbx_seq_one_letter_code
_entity_poly.pdbx_strand_id
1 'polypeptide(L)'
;MGYSVRNLKYIAKFAETYPDCEFVQQVVAQIPWGHNIVLMDKIANPEERKWYIEKSAQNGWSRNVLVHQIESGLYQRQVLHFWGISII
;
A
#
# COMPACT_ATOMS: atom_id res chain seq x y z
N MET A 1 20.16 1.99 5.67
CA MET A 1 18.81 1.99 6.29
C MET A 1 19.01 1.87 7.79
N GLY A 2 18.37 2.56 8.72
CA GLY A 2 17.25 3.49 8.69
C GLY A 2 16.78 3.76 10.13
N TYR A 3 17.66 4.21 11.03
CA TYR A 3 17.34 4.50 12.44
C TYR A 3 17.00 5.98 12.68
N SER A 4 16.35 6.64 11.72
CA SER A 4 15.88 8.00 11.97
C SER A 4 14.65 7.97 12.88
N VAL A 5 14.50 8.98 13.73
CA VAL A 5 13.30 9.15 14.59
C VAL A 5 12.02 9.08 13.76
N ARG A 6 12.04 9.62 12.54
CA ARG A 6 10.93 9.52 11.60
C ARG A 6 10.61 8.06 11.23
N ASN A 7 11.63 7.26 10.93
CA ASN A 7 11.43 5.85 10.59
C ASN A 7 10.85 5.06 11.76
N LEU A 8 11.31 5.32 12.99
CA LEU A 8 10.76 4.68 14.20
C LEU A 8 9.29 5.03 14.43
N LYS A 9 8.89 6.29 14.18
CA LYS A 9 7.48 6.70 14.22
C LYS A 9 6.64 5.95 13.20
N TYR A 10 7.17 5.70 11.99
CA TYR A 10 6.47 4.89 10.99
C TYR A 10 6.34 3.43 11.41
N ILE A 11 7.37 2.84 12.05
CA ILE A 11 7.30 1.48 12.58
C ILE A 11 6.21 1.38 13.67
N ALA A 12 6.17 2.33 14.60
CA ALA A 12 5.15 2.38 15.64
C ALA A 12 3.74 2.55 15.05
N LYS A 13 3.55 3.52 14.15
CA LYS A 13 2.27 3.75 13.47
C LYS A 13 1.81 2.53 12.67
N PHE A 14 2.74 1.82 12.03
CA PHE A 14 2.44 0.60 11.28
C PHE A 14 1.92 -0.49 12.22
N ALA A 15 2.59 -0.73 13.35
CA ALA A 15 2.16 -1.70 14.35
C ALA A 15 0.80 -1.36 14.97
N GLU A 16 0.50 -0.08 15.16
CA GLU A 16 -0.82 0.37 15.64
C GLU A 16 -1.92 0.20 14.59
N THR A 17 -1.62 0.48 13.31
CA THR A 17 -2.60 0.42 12.22
C THR A 17 -3.02 -1.01 11.89
N TYR A 18 -2.14 -1.97 12.16
CA TYR A 18 -2.34 -3.37 11.85
C TYR A 18 -2.09 -4.23 13.11
N PRO A 19 -3.10 -4.35 13.99
CA PRO A 19 -2.98 -5.16 15.20
C PRO A 19 -2.93 -6.67 14.90
N ASP A 20 -3.38 -7.08 13.70
CA ASP A 20 -3.29 -8.45 13.24
C ASP A 20 -1.87 -8.76 12.74
N CYS A 21 -1.10 -9.43 13.61
CA CYS A 21 0.27 -9.83 13.34
C CYS A 21 0.43 -10.67 12.07
N GLU A 22 -0.56 -11.49 11.70
CA GLU A 22 -0.47 -12.37 10.54
C GLU A 22 -0.59 -11.58 9.24
N PHE A 23 -1.52 -10.62 9.20
CA PHE A 23 -1.63 -9.66 8.11
C PHE A 23 -0.36 -8.79 7.97
N VAL A 24 0.17 -8.30 9.09
CA VAL A 24 1.41 -7.50 9.13
C VAL A 24 2.59 -8.22 8.53
N GLN A 25 2.83 -9.46 8.97
CA GLN A 25 3.96 -10.24 8.49
C GLN A 25 3.85 -10.51 6.99
N GLN A 26 2.63 -10.83 6.53
CA GLN A 26 2.41 -11.07 5.11
C GLN A 26 2.63 -9.81 4.29
N VAL A 27 2.13 -8.64 4.72
CA VAL A 27 2.17 -7.39 3.96
C VAL A 27 3.56 -6.74 3.95
N VAL A 28 4.22 -6.63 5.10
CA VAL A 28 5.56 -6.01 5.20
C VAL A 28 6.60 -6.83 4.43
N ALA A 29 6.40 -8.14 4.31
CA ALA A 29 7.30 -9.01 3.57
C ALA A 29 7.17 -8.91 2.04
N GLN A 30 6.03 -8.41 1.51
CA GLN A 30 5.84 -8.45 0.04
C GLN A 30 6.56 -7.34 -0.70
N ILE A 31 6.77 -6.18 -0.06
CA ILE A 31 7.35 -4.99 -0.71
C ILE A 31 8.34 -4.28 0.20
N PRO A 32 9.32 -3.54 -0.36
CA PRO A 32 10.29 -2.79 0.45
C PRO A 32 9.61 -1.81 1.42
N TRP A 33 10.22 -1.60 2.59
CA TRP A 33 9.69 -0.69 3.63
C TRP A 33 9.40 0.73 3.12
N GLY A 34 10.20 1.24 2.18
CA GLY A 34 9.97 2.56 1.57
C GLY A 34 8.66 2.68 0.79
N HIS A 35 8.12 1.57 0.27
CA HIS A 35 6.80 1.51 -0.36
C HIS A 35 5.69 1.52 0.69
N ASN A 36 5.86 0.76 1.77
CA ASN A 36 4.93 0.75 2.91
C ASN A 36 4.73 2.17 3.49
N ILE A 37 5.80 2.96 3.61
CA ILE A 37 5.71 4.37 4.05
C ILE A 37 4.83 5.19 3.08
N VAL A 38 5.07 5.09 1.76
CA VAL A 38 4.29 5.83 0.76
C VAL A 38 2.81 5.50 0.85
N LEU A 39 2.50 4.22 1.01
CA LEU A 39 1.14 3.71 1.12
C LEU A 39 0.44 4.19 2.40
N MET A 40 1.15 4.21 3.53
CA MET A 40 0.62 4.76 4.79
C MET A 40 0.38 6.27 4.73
N ASP A 41 1.21 7.01 3.98
CA ASP A 41 1.09 8.46 3.85
C ASP A 41 -0.01 8.86 2.88
N LYS A 42 -0.14 8.16 1.75
CA LYS A 42 -1.06 8.55 0.65
C LYS A 42 -2.44 7.89 0.73
N ILE A 43 -2.58 6.74 1.40
CA ILE A 43 -3.79 5.93 1.34
C ILE A 43 -4.31 5.65 2.76
N ALA A 44 -5.47 6.22 3.07
CA ALA A 44 -6.14 6.01 4.36
C ALA A 44 -6.87 4.67 4.42
N ASN A 45 -7.49 4.24 3.32
CA ASN A 45 -8.29 3.01 3.26
C ASN A 45 -7.39 1.75 3.32
N PRO A 46 -7.55 0.86 4.33
CA PRO A 46 -6.76 -0.36 4.44
C PRO A 46 -6.91 -1.32 3.25
N GLU A 47 -8.10 -1.45 2.67
CA GLU A 47 -8.37 -2.35 1.53
C GLU A 47 -7.69 -1.87 0.26
N GLU A 48 -7.77 -0.56 -0.02
CA GLU A 48 -7.04 0.05 -1.13
C GLU A 48 -5.53 -0.13 -0.94
N ARG A 49 -5.04 0.04 0.30
CA ARG A 49 -3.63 -0.16 0.61
C ARG A 49 -3.20 -1.60 0.31
N LYS A 50 -3.96 -2.58 0.80
CA LYS A 50 -3.72 -4.01 0.57
C LYS A 50 -3.66 -4.32 -0.93
N TRP A 51 -4.60 -3.79 -1.70
CA TRP A 51 -4.63 -3.98 -3.15
C TRP A 51 -3.36 -3.45 -3.83
N TYR A 52 -2.90 -2.24 -3.48
CA TYR A 52 -1.65 -1.70 -4.02
C TYR A 52 -0.42 -2.48 -3.59
N ILE A 53 -0.39 -3.06 -2.38
CA ILE A 53 0.69 -3.92 -1.91
C ILE A 53 0.78 -5.16 -2.80
N GLU A 54 -0.33 -5.86 -2.97
CA GLU A 54 -0.40 -7.07 -3.81
C GLU A 54 -0.01 -6.77 -5.26
N LYS A 55 -0.53 -5.68 -5.84
CA LYS A 55 -0.18 -5.29 -7.21
C LYS A 55 1.27 -4.86 -7.35
N SER A 56 1.84 -4.20 -6.35
CA SER A 56 3.26 -3.83 -6.36
C SER A 56 4.16 -5.05 -6.30
N ALA A 57 3.82 -6.03 -5.46
CA ALA A 57 4.57 -7.28 -5.33
C ALA A 57 4.47 -8.12 -6.62
N GLN A 58 3.26 -8.27 -7.16
CA GLN A 58 3.00 -9.01 -8.41
C GLN A 58 3.74 -8.43 -9.62
N ASN A 59 3.77 -7.09 -9.76
CA ASN A 59 4.33 -6.42 -10.94
C ASN A 59 5.76 -5.90 -10.72
N GLY A 60 6.36 -6.12 -9.55
CA GLY A 60 7.70 -5.65 -9.22
C GLY A 60 7.86 -4.12 -9.31
N TRP A 61 6.84 -3.34 -8.90
CA TRP A 61 6.88 -1.90 -9.05
C TRP A 61 7.99 -1.25 -8.22
N SER A 62 8.76 -0.35 -8.86
CA SER A 62 9.61 0.57 -8.12
C SER A 62 8.76 1.55 -7.31
N ARG A 63 9.36 2.22 -6.31
CA ARG A 63 8.66 3.21 -5.49
C ARG A 63 8.03 4.32 -6.33
N ASN A 64 8.72 4.75 -7.38
CA ASN A 64 8.22 5.81 -8.27
C ASN A 64 7.04 5.33 -9.11
N VAL A 65 7.08 4.09 -9.60
CA VAL A 65 5.96 3.49 -10.33
C VAL A 65 4.76 3.36 -9.40
N LEU A 66 4.94 2.89 -8.17
CA LEU A 66 3.86 2.83 -7.18
C LEU A 66 3.22 4.21 -6.96
N VAL A 67 4.03 5.25 -6.71
CA VAL A 67 3.52 6.63 -6.54
C VAL A 67 2.71 7.06 -7.76
N HIS A 68 3.22 6.83 -8.97
CA HIS A 68 2.53 7.15 -10.20
C HIS A 68 1.18 6.41 -10.33
N GLN A 69 1.13 5.12 -9.98
CA GLN A 69 -0.11 4.34 -10.04
C GLN A 69 -1.16 4.86 -9.05
N ILE A 70 -0.75 5.23 -7.84
CA ILE A 70 -1.63 5.85 -6.84
C ILE A 70 -2.20 7.17 -7.38
N GLU A 71 -1.34 8.02 -7.92
CA GLU A 71 -1.74 9.33 -8.45
C GLU A 71 -2.64 9.22 -9.70
N SER A 72 -2.47 8.16 -10.49
CA SER A 72 -3.34 7.85 -11.64
C SER A 72 -4.72 7.28 -11.25
N GLY A 73 -4.97 7.07 -9.95
CA GLY A 73 -6.20 6.46 -9.46
C GLY A 73 -6.41 5.03 -9.99
N LEU A 74 -5.34 4.22 -10.07
CA LEU A 74 -5.42 2.88 -10.66
C LEU A 74 -6.44 1.99 -9.94
N TYR A 75 -6.48 2.05 -8.61
CA TYR A 75 -7.43 1.30 -7.79
C TYR A 75 -8.88 1.64 -8.16
N GLN A 76 -9.20 2.91 -8.33
CA GLN A 76 -10.53 3.36 -8.71
C GLN A 76 -10.91 2.83 -10.09
N ARG A 77 -9.95 2.85 -11.04
CA ARG A 77 -10.15 2.37 -12.42
C ARG A 77 -10.28 0.85 -12.54
N GLN A 78 -9.66 0.06 -11.66
CA GLN A 78 -9.67 -1.40 -11.77
C GLN A 78 -10.59 -2.10 -10.78
N VAL A 79 -10.79 -1.52 -9.60
CA VAL A 79 -11.54 -2.14 -8.51
C VAL A 79 -12.90 -1.51 -8.37
N LEU A 80 -12.99 -0.18 -8.26
CA LEU A 80 -14.29 0.48 -8.09
C LEU A 80 -15.09 0.53 -9.40
N HIS A 81 -14.43 0.72 -10.55
CA HIS A 81 -15.07 0.64 -11.86
C HIS A 81 -15.58 -0.79 -12.20
N PHE A 82 -15.04 -1.83 -11.56
CA PHE A 82 -15.55 -3.20 -11.73
C PHE A 82 -16.86 -3.44 -10.96
N TRP A 83 -17.16 -2.64 -9.93
CA TRP A 83 -18.38 -2.74 -9.12
C TRP A 83 -19.48 -1.75 -9.49
N GLY A 84 -19.26 -0.88 -10.48
CA GLY A 84 -20.23 0.10 -10.94
C GLY A 84 -20.19 0.29 -12.45
N ILE A 85 -21.28 -0.13 -13.11
CA ILE A 85 -21.62 0.09 -14.53
C ILE A 85 -21.04 -0.97 -15.49
N SER A 86 -21.65 -2.16 -15.44
CA SER A 86 -21.91 -2.91 -16.68
C SER A 86 -23.19 -2.33 -17.28
N ILE A 87 -23.05 -1.34 -18.17
CA ILE A 87 -24.08 -1.03 -19.17
C ILE A 87 -23.45 -1.31 -20.53
N ILE A 88 -23.57 -2.57 -20.93
CA ILE A 88 -23.89 -2.96 -22.29
C ILE A 88 -25.12 -3.85 -22.18
#